data_AF-A0A948F9U5-F1
#
_entry.id   AF-A0A948F9U5-F1
#
_cell.length_a   1.000
_cell.length_b   1.000
_cell.length_c   1.000
_cell.angle_alpha   90.00
_cell.angle_beta   90.00
_cell.angle_gamma   90.00
#
_symmetry.space_group_name_H-M   'P 1'
#
loop_
_entity.id
_entity.type
_entity.pdbx_description
1 polymer ?
#
loop_
_entity_poly.entity_id
_entity_poly.type
_entity_poly.pdbx_seq_one_letter_code
_entity_poly.pdbx_strand_id
1 'polypeptide(L)'
;MKTIKAKLTIYLALFMALLLMQAMFGVFFGYQAKESSQAAKNLNYAAALLSSLSEEVQSIRRYEKEYIIYVTDLKKRQEYYTDWKDKYDLIKQNTVLIIANPKQVWSETEIKQVRGWDQALNDYGRGFIALNSRVTDGLITQSIDANNEIAKAKNSLRILVDGATAEHANKSAQEEQMLDLMNKKFNLALYLIVGTSMLGIFLAVFFMVVIPASISTPIKELARVADKMSKGALDESVVVTQGGQEIVDLAATLERLRIAQRGLLQRLRS
;
A
#
# COMPACT_ATOMS: atom_id res chain seq x y z
N MET A 1 -23.70 43.12 -6.06
CA MET A 1 -22.27 42.76 -5.90
C MET A 1 -22.07 42.02 -4.58
N LYS A 2 -21.26 40.96 -4.52
CA LYS A 2 -20.99 40.23 -3.26
C LYS A 2 -20.08 41.05 -2.33
N THR A 3 -20.33 40.93 -1.03
CA THR A 3 -19.54 41.54 0.05
C THR A 3 -18.08 41.07 0.03
N ILE A 4 -17.11 41.88 0.46
CA ILE A 4 -15.70 41.50 0.63
C ILE A 4 -15.61 40.26 1.53
N LYS A 5 -16.38 40.24 2.63
CA LYS A 5 -16.47 39.08 3.53
C LYS A 5 -16.91 37.83 2.76
N ALA A 6 -17.98 37.90 1.96
CA ALA A 6 -18.45 36.76 1.19
C ALA A 6 -17.41 36.26 0.17
N LYS A 7 -16.67 37.16 -0.49
CA LYS A 7 -15.61 36.78 -1.43
C LYS A 7 -14.48 36.03 -0.72
N LEU A 8 -13.95 36.59 0.37
CA LEU A 8 -12.89 35.95 1.17
C LEU A 8 -13.32 34.60 1.74
N THR A 9 -14.55 34.52 2.28
CA THR A 9 -15.10 33.25 2.77
C THR A 9 -15.20 32.20 1.67
N ILE A 10 -15.63 32.58 0.45
CA ILE A 10 -15.69 31.65 -0.68
C ILE A 10 -14.29 31.16 -1.08
N TYR A 11 -13.30 32.07 -1.18
CA TYR A 11 -11.93 31.68 -1.53
C TYR A 11 -11.30 30.76 -0.49
N LEU A 12 -11.45 31.10 0.79
CA LEU A 12 -10.95 30.27 1.88
C LEU A 12 -11.67 28.92 1.94
N ALA A 13 -12.99 28.88 1.77
CA ALA A 13 -13.76 27.65 1.76
C ALA A 13 -13.37 26.73 0.60
N LEU A 14 -13.15 27.28 -0.60
CA LEU A 14 -12.66 26.54 -1.76
C LEU A 14 -11.28 25.94 -1.50
N PHE A 15 -10.35 26.73 -0.95
CA PHE A 15 -9.01 26.27 -0.63
C PHE A 15 -9.02 25.18 0.45
N MET A 16 -9.80 25.38 1.52
CA MET A 16 -9.98 24.40 2.59
C MET A 16 -10.62 23.10 2.08
N ALA A 17 -11.64 23.20 1.22
CA ALA A 17 -12.28 22.03 0.62
C ALA A 17 -11.29 21.21 -0.21
N LEU A 18 -10.40 21.87 -0.96
CA LEU A 18 -9.36 21.21 -1.72
C LEU A 18 -8.33 20.51 -0.82
N LEU A 19 -7.88 21.17 0.25
CA LEU A 19 -6.96 20.55 1.22
C LEU A 19 -7.58 19.34 1.92
N LEU A 20 -8.86 19.44 2.31
CA LEU A 20 -9.59 18.31 2.90
C LEU A 20 -9.74 17.17 1.90
N MET A 21 -10.05 17.46 0.64
CA MET A 21 -10.11 16.47 -0.43
C MET A 21 -8.77 15.75 -0.60
N GLN A 22 -7.66 16.49 -0.59
CA GLN A 22 -6.31 15.92 -0.70
C GLN A 22 -5.96 15.04 0.51
N ALA A 23 -6.30 15.49 1.72
CA ALA A 23 -6.11 14.69 2.93
C ALA A 23 -6.95 13.39 2.89
N MET A 24 -8.21 13.47 2.45
CA MET A 24 -9.07 12.30 2.28
C MET A 24 -8.50 11.31 1.26
N PHE A 25 -7.99 11.78 0.11
CA PHE A 25 -7.33 10.91 -0.86
C PHE A 25 -6.07 10.26 -0.28
N GLY A 26 -5.23 11.02 0.43
CA GLY A 26 -4.04 10.46 1.10
C GLY A 26 -4.38 9.35 2.09
N VAL A 27 -5.39 9.56 2.94
CA VAL A 27 -5.84 8.54 3.91
C VAL A 27 -6.45 7.33 3.20
N PHE A 28 -7.34 7.55 2.23
CA PHE A 28 -8.03 6.48 1.50
C PHE A 28 -7.05 5.58 0.74
N PHE A 29 -6.15 6.17 -0.06
CA PHE A 29 -5.15 5.41 -0.81
C PHE A 29 -4.07 4.82 0.11
N GLY A 30 -3.72 5.50 1.20
CA GLY A 30 -2.81 4.96 2.22
C GLY A 30 -3.37 3.69 2.88
N TYR A 31 -4.66 3.69 3.23
CA TYR A 31 -5.33 2.52 3.79
C TYR A 31 -5.36 1.36 2.78
N GLN A 32 -5.78 1.64 1.53
CA GLN A 32 -5.83 0.64 0.47
C GLN A 32 -4.44 0.07 0.14
N ALA A 33 -3.39 0.90 0.15
CA ALA A 33 -2.02 0.46 -0.05
C ALA A 33 -1.54 -0.44 1.09
N LYS A 34 -1.89 -0.12 2.35
CA LYS A 34 -1.56 -0.96 3.51
C LYS A 34 -2.23 -2.34 3.42
N GLU A 35 -3.51 -2.38 3.10
CA GLU A 35 -4.27 -3.63 2.95
C GLU A 35 -3.72 -4.49 1.81
N SER A 36 -3.51 -3.89 0.63
CA SER A 36 -2.96 -4.60 -0.53
C SER A 36 -1.52 -5.06 -0.29
N SER A 37 -0.70 -4.26 0.39
CA SER A 37 0.67 -4.65 0.79
C SER A 37 0.67 -5.81 1.77
N GLN A 38 -0.24 -5.82 2.75
CA GLN A 38 -0.36 -6.94 3.67
C GLN A 38 -0.79 -8.22 2.94
N ALA A 39 -1.76 -8.12 2.02
CA ALA A 39 -2.18 -9.24 1.19
C ALA A 39 -1.04 -9.77 0.31
N ALA A 40 -0.26 -8.89 -0.32
CA ALA A 40 0.90 -9.28 -1.12
C ALA A 40 1.99 -9.98 -0.27
N LYS A 41 2.34 -9.44 0.90
CA LYS A 41 3.28 -10.09 1.84
C LYS A 41 2.80 -11.47 2.29
N ASN A 42 1.50 -11.60 2.49
CA ASN A 42 0.84 -12.83 2.88
C ASN A 42 0.89 -13.88 1.75
N LEU A 43 0.66 -13.48 0.50
CA LEU A 43 0.82 -14.34 -0.68
C LEU A 43 2.27 -14.77 -0.91
N ASN A 44 3.21 -13.83 -0.81
CA ASN A 44 4.64 -14.12 -0.92
C ASN A 44 5.10 -15.13 0.15
N TYR A 45 4.63 -14.95 1.40
CA TYR A 45 4.86 -15.94 2.46
C TYR A 45 4.32 -17.33 2.09
N ALA A 46 3.13 -17.42 1.49
CA ALA A 46 2.55 -18.68 1.05
C ALA A 46 3.38 -19.33 -0.07
N ALA A 47 3.81 -18.55 -1.06
CA ALA A 47 4.69 -19.02 -2.13
C ALA A 47 6.04 -19.52 -1.57
N ALA A 48 6.68 -18.74 -0.69
CA ALA A 48 7.94 -19.13 -0.06
C ALA A 48 7.83 -20.45 0.72
N LEU A 49 6.72 -20.68 1.44
CA LEU A 49 6.48 -21.97 2.11
C LEU A 49 6.38 -23.14 1.13
N LEU A 50 5.68 -22.97 0.00
CA LEU A 50 5.53 -24.04 -1.01
C LEU A 50 6.85 -24.32 -1.74
N SER A 51 7.64 -23.28 -1.99
CA SER A 51 8.99 -23.40 -2.54
C SER A 51 9.90 -24.18 -1.58
N SER A 52 9.94 -23.78 -0.29
CA SER A 52 10.70 -24.50 0.75
C SER A 52 10.28 -25.97 0.84
N LEU A 53 8.96 -26.23 0.86
CA LEU A 53 8.42 -27.58 0.90
C LEU A 53 8.87 -28.40 -0.31
N SER A 54 8.85 -27.84 -1.52
CA SER A 54 9.31 -28.53 -2.73
C SER A 54 10.82 -28.85 -2.68
N GLU A 55 11.65 -27.92 -2.20
CA GLU A 55 13.10 -28.10 -2.06
C GLU A 55 13.46 -29.15 -0.98
N GLU A 56 12.78 -29.09 0.16
CA GLU A 56 12.96 -30.03 1.27
C GLU A 56 12.60 -31.45 0.86
N VAL A 57 11.56 -31.63 0.05
CA VAL A 57 11.17 -32.95 -0.45
C VAL A 57 12.23 -33.54 -1.37
N GLN A 58 12.81 -32.73 -2.26
CA GLN A 58 13.93 -33.17 -3.08
C GLN A 58 15.14 -33.58 -2.24
N SER A 59 15.38 -32.83 -1.15
CA SER A 59 16.44 -33.15 -0.19
C SER A 59 16.19 -34.49 0.51
N ILE A 60 14.97 -34.74 0.98
CA ILE A 60 14.58 -36.04 1.55
C ILE A 60 14.80 -37.18 0.57
N ARG A 61 14.40 -37.00 -0.70
CA ARG A 61 14.59 -38.01 -1.76
C ARG A 61 16.07 -38.27 -2.02
N ARG A 62 16.92 -37.26 -1.91
CA ARG A 62 18.38 -37.42 -1.99
C ARG A 62 18.90 -38.22 -0.82
N TYR A 63 18.59 -37.84 0.42
CA TYR A 63 19.07 -38.54 1.61
C TYR A 63 18.59 -39.99 1.69
N GLU A 64 17.36 -40.26 1.26
CA GLU A 64 16.86 -41.64 1.11
C GLU A 64 17.73 -42.47 0.16
N LYS A 65 18.08 -41.91 -1.01
CA LYS A 65 18.93 -42.63 -1.99
C LYS A 65 20.32 -42.87 -1.43
N GLU A 66 20.93 -41.86 -0.83
CA GLU A 66 22.26 -41.99 -0.21
C GLU A 66 22.22 -43.05 0.91
N TYR A 67 21.19 -43.03 1.77
CA TYR A 67 20.96 -44.04 2.80
C TYR A 67 20.94 -45.46 2.19
N ILE A 68 20.20 -45.66 1.09
CA ILE A 68 20.10 -46.96 0.40
C ILE A 68 21.43 -47.37 -0.25
N ILE A 69 22.19 -46.42 -0.81
CA ILE A 69 23.52 -46.68 -1.38
C ILE A 69 24.49 -47.17 -0.29
N TYR A 70 24.44 -46.56 0.89
CA TYR A 70 25.30 -46.88 2.02
C TYR A 70 24.67 -47.86 3.02
N VAL A 71 23.79 -48.76 2.57
CA VAL A 71 23.04 -49.69 3.44
C VAL A 71 23.95 -50.52 4.35
N THR A 72 25.16 -50.86 3.90
CA THR A 72 26.16 -51.64 4.66
C THR A 72 27.12 -50.79 5.50
N ASP A 73 27.21 -49.48 5.28
CA ASP A 73 28.06 -48.56 6.04
C ASP A 73 27.24 -47.91 7.16
N LEU A 74 27.38 -48.46 8.38
CA LEU A 74 26.64 -48.01 9.57
C LEU A 74 26.78 -46.50 9.82
N LYS A 75 27.99 -45.94 9.65
CA LYS A 75 28.25 -44.54 9.99
C LYS A 75 27.53 -43.62 9.01
N LYS A 76 27.75 -43.83 7.71
CA LYS A 76 27.09 -43.02 6.66
C LYS A 76 25.58 -43.19 6.68
N ARG A 77 25.10 -44.40 6.93
CA ARG A 77 23.67 -44.68 7.05
C ARG A 77 23.02 -43.88 8.18
N GLN A 78 23.66 -43.84 9.35
CA GLN A 78 23.15 -43.07 10.48
C GLN A 78 23.15 -41.56 10.20
N GLU A 79 24.19 -41.05 9.53
CA GLU A 79 24.27 -39.65 9.08
C GLU A 79 23.09 -39.29 8.16
N TYR A 80 22.88 -40.03 7.07
CA TYR A 80 21.78 -39.76 6.14
C TYR A 80 20.39 -39.98 6.74
N TYR A 81 20.25 -40.89 7.72
CA TYR A 81 18.99 -41.06 8.44
C TYR A 81 18.66 -39.83 9.29
N THR A 82 19.65 -39.26 9.97
CA THR A 82 19.48 -38.02 10.74
C THR A 82 19.13 -36.86 9.80
N ASP A 83 19.87 -36.67 8.71
CA ASP A 83 19.60 -35.61 7.73
C ASP A 83 18.20 -35.75 7.11
N TRP A 84 17.80 -37.00 6.80
CA TRP A 84 16.46 -37.32 6.34
C TRP A 84 15.40 -36.93 7.37
N LYS A 85 15.61 -37.27 8.64
CA LYS A 85 14.67 -37.01 9.72
C LYS A 85 14.50 -35.51 9.96
N ASP A 86 15.59 -34.76 9.96
CA ASP A 86 15.56 -33.31 10.14
C ASP A 86 14.73 -32.63 9.05
N LYS A 87 14.89 -33.06 7.79
CA LYS A 87 14.07 -32.56 6.69
C LYS A 87 12.64 -33.05 6.77
N TYR A 88 12.40 -34.29 7.18
CA TYR A 88 11.04 -34.82 7.38
C TYR A 88 10.27 -33.99 8.40
N ASP A 89 10.90 -33.71 9.54
CA ASP A 89 10.30 -32.91 10.62
C ASP A 89 10.07 -31.46 10.17
N LEU A 90 10.94 -30.90 9.34
CA LEU A 90 10.77 -29.55 8.77
C LEU A 90 9.56 -29.48 7.82
N ILE A 91 9.45 -30.41 6.86
CA ILE A 91 8.29 -30.47 5.96
C ILE A 91 7.01 -30.65 6.78
N LYS A 92 7.05 -31.52 7.81
CA LYS A 92 5.92 -31.76 8.68
C LYS A 92 5.47 -30.50 9.43
N GLN A 93 6.41 -29.70 9.90
CA GLN A 93 6.12 -28.41 10.52
C GLN A 93 5.49 -27.44 9.50
N ASN A 94 6.04 -27.39 8.28
CA ASN A 94 5.52 -26.55 7.20
C ASN A 94 4.09 -26.94 6.81
N THR A 95 3.75 -28.23 6.67
CA THR A 95 2.38 -28.68 6.38
C THR A 95 1.43 -28.30 7.50
N VAL A 96 1.83 -28.45 8.76
CA VAL A 96 1.02 -28.04 9.93
C VAL A 96 0.77 -26.52 9.94
N LEU A 97 1.78 -25.70 9.64
CA LEU A 97 1.64 -24.25 9.56
C LEU A 97 0.68 -23.82 8.45
N ILE A 98 0.75 -24.48 7.29
CA ILE A 98 -0.16 -24.23 6.17
C ILE A 98 -1.60 -24.60 6.58
N ILE A 99 -1.80 -25.77 7.19
CA ILE A 99 -3.12 -26.24 7.64
C ILE A 99 -3.71 -25.33 8.73
N ALA A 100 -2.89 -24.82 9.65
CA ALA A 100 -3.32 -23.89 10.69
C ALA A 100 -3.76 -22.53 10.10
N ASN A 101 -3.26 -22.18 8.91
CA ASN A 101 -3.62 -20.98 8.15
C ASN A 101 -3.69 -19.68 8.98
N PRO A 102 -2.69 -19.35 9.82
CA PRO A 102 -2.76 -18.21 10.73
C PRO A 102 -2.88 -16.86 10.01
N LYS A 103 -2.42 -16.78 8.76
CA LYS A 103 -2.48 -15.58 7.92
C LYS A 103 -3.71 -15.51 7.00
N GLN A 104 -4.59 -16.53 7.04
CA GLN A 104 -5.80 -16.62 6.22
C GLN A 104 -5.54 -16.49 4.71
N VAL A 105 -4.45 -17.11 4.24
CA VAL A 105 -3.99 -17.06 2.84
C VAL A 105 -4.34 -18.31 2.04
N TRP A 106 -4.69 -19.37 2.77
CA TRP A 106 -5.06 -20.66 2.22
C TRP A 106 -6.58 -20.80 2.17
N SER A 107 -7.12 -21.24 1.04
CA SER A 107 -8.53 -21.61 0.93
C SER A 107 -8.81 -22.97 1.57
N GLU A 108 -10.07 -23.26 1.89
CA GLU A 108 -10.46 -24.59 2.42
C GLU A 108 -10.09 -25.73 1.47
N THR A 109 -10.18 -25.50 0.15
CA THR A 109 -9.76 -26.46 -0.87
C THR A 109 -8.26 -26.72 -0.81
N GLU A 110 -7.45 -25.66 -0.72
CA GLU A 110 -5.99 -25.75 -0.61
C GLU A 110 -5.59 -26.44 0.71
N ILE A 111 -6.24 -26.11 1.84
CA ILE A 111 -6.01 -26.78 3.13
C ILE A 111 -6.32 -28.27 3.02
N LYS A 112 -7.42 -28.65 2.37
CA LYS A 112 -7.77 -30.05 2.14
C LYS A 112 -6.70 -30.77 1.31
N GLN A 113 -6.17 -30.12 0.29
CA GLN A 113 -5.07 -30.65 -0.53
C GLN A 113 -3.80 -30.85 0.31
N VAL A 114 -3.44 -29.88 1.14
CA VAL A 114 -2.27 -29.95 2.03
C VAL A 114 -2.44 -31.04 3.09
N ARG A 115 -3.65 -31.29 3.61
CA ARG A 115 -3.91 -32.46 4.46
C ARG A 115 -3.64 -33.78 3.73
N GLY A 116 -3.95 -33.85 2.43
CA GLY A 116 -3.57 -34.97 1.58
C GLY A 116 -2.05 -35.14 1.46
N TRP A 117 -1.32 -34.02 1.32
CA TRP A 117 0.15 -34.03 1.32
C TRP A 117 0.72 -34.47 2.66
N ASP A 118 0.17 -33.98 3.77
CA ASP A 118 0.57 -34.37 5.11
C ASP A 118 0.40 -35.87 5.34
N GLN A 119 -0.74 -36.43 4.91
CA GLN A 119 -0.96 -37.87 4.95
C GLN A 119 0.05 -38.63 4.09
N ALA A 120 0.30 -38.17 2.85
CA ALA A 120 1.27 -38.77 1.96
C ALA A 120 2.70 -38.75 2.54
N LEU A 121 3.07 -37.65 3.21
CA LEU A 121 4.33 -37.53 3.95
C LEU A 121 4.38 -38.52 5.12
N ASN A 122 3.32 -38.65 5.91
CA ASN A 122 3.28 -39.61 7.02
C ASN A 122 3.40 -41.06 6.54
N ASP A 123 2.75 -41.41 5.43
CA ASP A 123 2.86 -42.74 4.81
C ASP A 123 4.29 -43.01 4.33
N TYR A 124 4.90 -42.00 3.71
CA TYR A 124 6.30 -42.04 3.31
C TYR A 124 7.24 -42.24 4.52
N GLY A 125 7.07 -41.43 5.57
CA GLY A 125 7.87 -41.47 6.79
C GLY A 125 7.79 -42.81 7.50
N ARG A 126 6.59 -43.36 7.65
CA ARG A 126 6.39 -44.71 8.22
C ARG A 126 7.12 -45.78 7.41
N GLY A 127 7.05 -45.71 6.08
CA GLY A 127 7.78 -46.63 5.20
C GLY A 127 9.29 -46.56 5.39
N PHE A 128 9.86 -45.35 5.49
CA PHE A 128 11.30 -45.17 5.65
C PHE A 128 11.80 -45.54 7.05
N ILE A 129 11.03 -45.26 8.10
CA ILE A 129 11.32 -45.71 9.46
C ILE A 129 11.32 -47.24 9.53
N ALA A 130 10.34 -47.90 8.90
CA ALA A 130 10.28 -49.36 8.85
C ALA A 130 11.47 -49.95 8.09
N LEU A 131 11.86 -49.35 6.95
CA LEU A 131 13.07 -49.70 6.22
C LEU A 131 14.30 -49.60 7.14
N ASN A 132 14.46 -48.48 7.86
CA ASN A 132 15.61 -48.27 8.74
C ASN A 132 15.69 -49.31 9.86
N SER A 133 14.54 -49.70 10.44
CA SER A 133 14.50 -50.80 11.42
C SER A 133 15.03 -52.09 10.81
N ARG A 134 14.47 -52.52 9.66
CA ARG A 134 14.85 -53.78 9.01
C ARG A 134 16.32 -53.84 8.58
N VAL A 135 16.88 -52.71 8.14
CA VAL A 135 18.31 -52.60 7.83
C VAL A 135 19.16 -52.70 9.10
N THR A 136 18.73 -52.03 10.18
CA THR A 136 19.45 -52.06 11.47
C THR A 136 19.41 -53.45 12.11
N ASP A 137 18.30 -54.18 11.95
CA ASP A 137 18.10 -55.56 12.40
C ASP A 137 18.87 -56.58 11.52
N GLY A 138 19.56 -56.14 10.47
CA GLY A 138 20.30 -57.00 9.55
C GLY A 138 19.44 -57.81 8.59
N LEU A 139 18.13 -57.56 8.54
CA LEU A 139 17.19 -58.23 7.64
C LEU A 139 17.30 -57.74 6.20
N ILE A 140 17.82 -56.54 5.99
CA ILE A 140 18.09 -55.95 4.67
C ILE A 140 19.56 -55.52 4.63
N THR A 141 20.35 -56.17 3.78
CA THR A 141 21.80 -55.92 3.65
C THR A 141 22.22 -55.45 2.26
N GLN A 142 21.30 -55.50 1.29
CA GLN A 142 21.55 -55.09 -0.09
C GLN A 142 20.68 -53.88 -0.49
N SER A 143 21.26 -52.99 -1.29
CA SER A 143 20.58 -51.77 -1.75
C SER A 143 19.36 -52.08 -2.61
N ILE A 144 19.35 -53.20 -3.34
CA ILE A 144 18.22 -53.62 -4.17
C ILE A 144 16.99 -53.94 -3.31
N ASP A 145 17.18 -54.67 -2.21
CA ASP A 145 16.11 -55.07 -1.28
C ASP A 145 15.57 -53.84 -0.55
N ALA A 146 16.46 -52.96 -0.08
CA ALA A 146 16.09 -51.68 0.51
C ALA A 146 15.28 -50.79 -0.44
N ASN A 147 15.68 -50.75 -1.73
CA ASN A 147 14.98 -49.98 -2.74
C ASN A 147 13.57 -50.51 -3.03
N ASN A 148 13.40 -51.83 -3.05
CA ASN A 148 12.13 -52.52 -3.26
C ASN A 148 11.18 -52.32 -2.07
N GLU A 149 11.68 -52.44 -0.84
CA GLU A 149 10.91 -52.28 0.39
C GLU A 149 10.19 -50.91 0.46
N ILE A 150 10.91 -49.84 0.09
CA ILE A 150 10.36 -48.47 0.16
C ILE A 150 9.51 -48.09 -1.07
N ALA A 151 9.46 -48.91 -2.12
CA ALA A 151 8.88 -48.53 -3.42
C ALA A 151 7.43 -48.00 -3.32
N LYS A 152 6.60 -48.62 -2.48
CA LYS A 152 5.22 -48.17 -2.24
C LYS A 152 5.16 -46.79 -1.56
N ALA A 153 6.03 -46.55 -0.59
CA ALA A 153 6.12 -45.29 0.14
C ALA A 153 6.63 -44.14 -0.75
N LYS A 154 7.57 -44.42 -1.67
CA LYS A 154 8.08 -43.44 -2.65
C LYS A 154 6.96 -42.82 -3.49
N ASN A 155 5.99 -43.63 -3.90
CA ASN A 155 4.90 -43.17 -4.76
C ASN A 155 3.96 -42.18 -4.06
N SER A 156 3.79 -42.30 -2.75
CA SER A 156 2.99 -41.35 -1.96
C SER A 156 3.59 -39.94 -2.01
N LEU A 157 4.92 -39.82 -1.94
CA LEU A 157 5.59 -38.51 -1.91
C LEU A 157 5.43 -37.72 -3.21
N ARG A 158 5.16 -38.39 -4.35
CA ARG A 158 4.93 -37.72 -5.63
C ARG A 158 3.72 -36.77 -5.58
N ILE A 159 2.66 -37.16 -4.86
CA ILE A 159 1.44 -36.33 -4.73
C ILE A 159 1.78 -34.98 -4.06
N LEU A 160 2.69 -35.02 -3.09
CA LEU A 160 3.16 -33.83 -2.39
C LEU A 160 4.01 -32.96 -3.32
N VAL A 161 5.00 -33.53 -4.03
CA VAL A 161 5.87 -32.77 -4.94
C VAL A 161 5.07 -32.08 -6.03
N ASP A 162 4.25 -32.85 -6.74
CA ASP A 162 3.48 -32.34 -7.88
C ASP A 162 2.46 -31.30 -7.40
N GLY A 163 1.81 -31.57 -6.27
CA GLY A 163 0.86 -30.64 -5.66
C GLY A 163 1.50 -29.34 -5.19
N ALA A 164 2.62 -29.41 -4.47
CA ALA A 164 3.31 -28.24 -3.95
C ALA A 164 3.88 -27.37 -5.07
N THR A 165 4.42 -27.99 -6.12
CA THR A 165 4.94 -27.27 -7.29
C THR A 165 3.82 -26.58 -8.07
N ALA A 166 2.70 -27.26 -8.30
CA ALA A 166 1.55 -26.67 -8.98
C ALA A 166 0.96 -25.51 -8.16
N GLU A 167 0.82 -25.69 -6.85
CA GLU A 167 0.27 -24.65 -5.98
C GLU A 167 1.23 -23.46 -5.85
N HIS A 168 2.55 -23.71 -5.85
CA HIS A 168 3.55 -22.65 -5.89
C HIS A 168 3.41 -21.79 -7.13
N ALA A 169 3.23 -22.41 -8.31
CA ALA A 169 3.00 -21.69 -9.56
C ALA A 169 1.70 -20.87 -9.50
N ASN A 170 0.62 -21.43 -8.94
CA ASN A 170 -0.65 -20.72 -8.77
C ASN A 170 -0.50 -19.49 -7.86
N LYS A 171 0.15 -19.64 -6.69
CA LYS A 171 0.35 -18.54 -5.74
C LYS A 171 1.29 -17.47 -6.29
N SER A 172 2.33 -17.86 -7.02
CA SER A 172 3.25 -16.93 -7.70
C SER A 172 2.53 -16.11 -8.77
N ALA A 173 1.66 -16.74 -9.57
CA ALA A 173 0.85 -16.04 -10.56
C ALA A 173 -0.16 -15.08 -9.91
N GLN A 174 -0.76 -15.47 -8.77
CA GLN A 174 -1.63 -14.57 -7.98
C GLN A 174 -0.87 -13.38 -7.41
N GLU A 175 0.38 -13.58 -6.95
CA GLU A 175 1.25 -12.50 -6.48
C GLU A 175 1.55 -11.51 -7.61
N GLU A 176 1.93 -11.98 -8.80
CA GLU A 176 2.21 -11.13 -9.96
C GLU A 176 0.98 -10.30 -10.36
N GLN A 177 -0.19 -10.92 -10.43
CA GLN A 177 -1.46 -10.22 -10.71
C GLN A 177 -1.79 -9.17 -9.64
N MET A 178 -1.54 -9.48 -8.36
CA MET A 178 -1.73 -8.53 -7.27
C MET A 178 -0.77 -7.35 -7.38
N LEU A 179 0.50 -7.60 -7.71
CA LEU A 179 1.51 -6.54 -7.91
C LEU A 179 1.13 -5.62 -9.09
N ASP A 180 0.65 -6.17 -10.21
CA ASP A 180 0.15 -5.36 -11.33
C ASP A 180 -1.06 -4.51 -10.93
N LEU A 181 -2.04 -5.10 -10.23
CA LEU A 181 -3.20 -4.37 -9.71
C LEU A 181 -2.76 -3.24 -8.75
N MET A 182 -1.79 -3.52 -7.87
CA MET A 182 -1.23 -2.54 -6.94
C MET A 182 -0.55 -1.39 -7.68
N ASN A 183 0.25 -1.69 -8.70
CA ASN A 183 0.92 -0.67 -9.51
C ASN A 183 -0.09 0.22 -10.25
N LYS A 184 -1.15 -0.36 -10.81
CA LYS A 184 -2.25 0.40 -11.46
C LYS A 184 -2.96 1.32 -10.48
N LYS A 185 -3.31 0.83 -9.29
CA LYS A 185 -3.96 1.64 -8.24
C LYS A 185 -3.04 2.73 -7.71
N PHE A 186 -1.76 2.42 -7.53
CA PHE A 186 -0.76 3.39 -7.08
C PHE A 186 -0.55 4.51 -8.09
N ASN A 187 -0.47 4.18 -9.39
CA ASN A 187 -0.37 5.18 -10.46
C ASN A 187 -1.62 6.08 -10.50
N LEU A 188 -2.82 5.50 -10.37
CA LEU A 188 -4.04 6.28 -10.28
C LEU A 188 -4.03 7.24 -9.07
N ALA A 189 -3.60 6.75 -7.90
CA ALA A 189 -3.46 7.57 -6.69
C ALA A 189 -2.48 8.73 -6.90
N LEU A 190 -1.32 8.45 -7.51
CA LEU A 190 -0.32 9.47 -7.86
C LEU A 190 -0.91 10.51 -8.81
N TYR A 191 -1.59 10.10 -9.88
CA TYR A 191 -2.20 11.05 -10.82
C TYR A 191 -3.26 11.94 -10.15
N LEU A 192 -4.07 11.39 -9.24
CA LEU A 192 -5.06 12.17 -8.50
C LEU A 192 -4.40 13.15 -7.51
N ILE A 193 -3.38 12.72 -6.78
CA ILE A 193 -2.66 13.59 -5.83
C ILE A 193 -1.92 14.70 -6.57
N VAL A 194 -1.18 14.37 -7.64
CA VAL A 194 -0.46 15.36 -8.45
C VAL A 194 -1.45 16.31 -9.15
N GLY A 195 -2.52 15.77 -9.75
CA GLY A 195 -3.53 16.58 -10.42
C GLY A 195 -4.24 17.56 -9.48
N THR A 196 -4.64 17.11 -8.29
CA THR A 196 -5.25 17.99 -7.28
C THR A 196 -4.26 18.99 -6.69
N SER A 197 -2.99 18.60 -6.50
CA SER A 197 -1.93 19.51 -6.06
C SER A 197 -1.68 20.62 -7.08
N MET A 198 -1.62 20.28 -8.37
CA MET A 198 -1.48 21.25 -9.46
C MET A 198 -2.67 22.22 -9.49
N LEU A 199 -3.89 21.71 -9.32
CA LEU A 199 -5.08 22.56 -9.20
C LEU A 199 -5.01 23.49 -7.98
N GLY A 200 -4.47 23.03 -6.86
CA GLY A 200 -4.27 23.83 -5.65
C GLY A 200 -3.25 24.95 -5.84
N ILE A 201 -2.12 24.64 -6.48
CA ILE A 201 -1.12 25.64 -6.86
C ILE A 201 -1.72 26.68 -7.81
N PHE A 202 -2.47 26.23 -8.82
CA PHE A 202 -3.14 27.11 -9.76
C PHE A 202 -4.13 28.05 -9.05
N LEU A 203 -4.96 27.53 -8.14
CA LEU A 203 -5.88 28.33 -7.34
C LEU A 203 -5.16 29.31 -6.40
N ALA A 204 -4.05 28.90 -5.80
CA ALA A 204 -3.25 29.77 -4.94
C ALA A 204 -2.66 30.95 -5.74
N VAL A 205 -2.08 30.69 -6.91
CA VAL A 205 -1.58 31.73 -7.83
C VAL A 205 -2.72 32.63 -8.31
N PHE A 206 -3.87 32.05 -8.67
CA PHE A 206 -5.04 32.80 -9.08
C PHE A 206 -5.52 33.76 -7.97
N PHE A 207 -5.62 33.28 -6.72
CA PHE A 207 -5.99 34.12 -5.58
C PHE A 207 -4.93 35.17 -5.25
N MET A 208 -3.65 34.88 -5.44
CA MET A 208 -2.55 35.82 -5.27
C MET A 208 -2.67 37.03 -6.21
N VAL A 209 -3.28 36.87 -7.39
CA VAL A 209 -3.52 37.97 -8.34
C VAL A 209 -4.87 38.66 -8.08
N VAL A 210 -5.94 37.88 -7.87
CA VAL A 210 -7.31 38.39 -7.78
C VAL A 210 -7.59 39.14 -6.47
N ILE A 211 -7.08 38.65 -5.34
CA ILE A 211 -7.34 39.28 -4.03
C ILE A 211 -6.72 40.69 -3.97
N PRO A 212 -5.45 40.92 -4.33
CA PRO A 212 -4.88 42.26 -4.33
C PRO A 212 -5.61 43.21 -5.28
N ALA A 213 -5.91 42.77 -6.51
CA ALA A 213 -6.59 43.60 -7.50
C ALA A 213 -8.02 43.99 -7.07
N SER A 214 -8.76 43.07 -6.45
CA SER A 214 -10.18 43.28 -6.11
C SER A 214 -10.44 43.88 -4.72
N ILE A 215 -9.46 43.83 -3.81
CA ILE A 215 -9.62 44.27 -2.41
C ILE A 215 -8.48 45.21 -2.01
N SER A 216 -7.22 44.76 -2.08
CA SER A 216 -6.10 45.52 -1.51
C SER A 216 -5.80 46.82 -2.25
N THR A 217 -5.87 46.83 -3.59
CA THR A 217 -5.61 48.02 -4.40
C THR A 217 -6.65 49.11 -4.17
N PRO A 218 -7.97 48.86 -4.27
CA PRO A 218 -8.97 49.89 -4.01
C PRO A 218 -8.93 50.44 -2.58
N ILE A 219 -8.66 49.59 -1.57
CA ILE A 219 -8.50 50.05 -0.18
C ILE A 219 -7.29 50.99 -0.05
N LYS A 220 -6.16 50.67 -0.69
CA LYS A 220 -4.97 51.54 -0.70
C LYS A 220 -5.24 52.88 -1.39
N GLU A 221 -6.03 52.88 -2.47
CA GLU A 221 -6.45 54.11 -3.15
C GLU A 221 -7.32 54.99 -2.25
N LEU A 222 -8.34 54.41 -1.61
CA LEU A 222 -9.19 55.13 -0.66
C LEU A 222 -8.40 55.69 0.53
N ALA A 223 -7.46 54.92 1.07
CA ALA A 223 -6.58 55.37 2.14
C ALA A 223 -5.69 56.55 1.70
N ARG A 224 -5.15 56.51 0.47
CA ARG A 224 -4.35 57.62 -0.09
C ARG A 224 -5.18 58.88 -0.29
N VAL A 225 -6.42 58.74 -0.77
CA VAL A 225 -7.33 59.87 -0.95
C VAL A 225 -7.71 60.49 0.39
N ALA A 226 -8.03 59.67 1.39
CA ALA A 226 -8.29 60.14 2.75
C ALA A 226 -7.08 60.87 3.36
N ASP A 227 -5.85 60.38 3.14
CA ASP A 227 -4.62 61.05 3.59
C ASP A 227 -4.46 62.43 2.93
N LYS A 228 -4.68 62.54 1.61
CA LYS A 228 -4.66 63.83 0.89
C LYS A 228 -5.73 64.81 1.42
N MET A 229 -6.95 64.32 1.64
CA MET A 229 -8.03 65.13 2.20
C MET A 229 -7.67 65.67 3.59
N SER A 230 -7.04 64.84 4.44
CA SER A 230 -6.60 65.26 5.77
C SER A 230 -5.56 66.39 5.74
N LYS A 231 -4.78 66.48 4.66
CA LYS A 231 -3.80 67.53 4.38
C LYS A 231 -4.40 68.75 3.66
N GLY A 232 -5.72 68.79 3.47
CA GLY A 232 -6.43 69.92 2.85
C GLY A 232 -6.47 69.88 1.32
N ALA A 233 -5.97 68.83 0.67
CA ALA A 233 -6.06 68.66 -0.78
C ALA A 233 -7.43 68.07 -1.16
N LEU A 234 -8.40 68.94 -1.49
CA LEU A 234 -9.80 68.57 -1.76
C LEU A 234 -10.19 68.65 -3.24
N ASP A 235 -9.23 68.78 -4.16
CA ASP A 235 -9.51 68.96 -5.59
C ASP A 235 -9.71 67.66 -6.38
N GLU A 236 -9.24 66.53 -5.86
CA GLU A 236 -9.42 65.21 -6.48
C GLU A 236 -10.76 64.58 -6.04
N SER A 237 -11.57 64.11 -6.99
CA SER A 237 -12.81 63.37 -6.69
C SER A 237 -12.51 61.94 -6.25
N VAL A 238 -13.29 61.42 -5.29
CA VAL A 238 -13.15 60.05 -4.81
C VAL A 238 -14.01 59.13 -5.68
N VAL A 239 -13.46 58.66 -6.79
CA VAL A 239 -14.13 57.70 -7.67
C VAL A 239 -13.40 56.37 -7.63
N VAL A 240 -14.05 55.35 -7.07
CA VAL A 240 -13.57 53.97 -7.12
C VAL A 240 -14.57 53.14 -7.91
N THR A 241 -14.19 52.73 -9.12
CA THR A 241 -15.01 51.90 -10.02
C THR A 241 -14.79 50.40 -9.84
N GLN A 242 -13.78 50.00 -9.06
CA GLN A 242 -13.40 48.61 -8.84
C GLN A 242 -13.44 48.26 -7.35
N GLY A 243 -14.10 47.15 -6.98
CA GLY A 243 -14.16 46.69 -5.59
C GLY A 243 -15.38 45.85 -5.26
N GLY A 244 -15.52 45.42 -4.00
CA GLY A 244 -16.79 44.92 -3.44
C GLY A 244 -17.78 46.06 -3.19
N GLN A 245 -19.04 45.73 -2.85
CA GLN A 245 -20.06 46.73 -2.54
C GLN A 245 -19.60 47.68 -1.41
N GLU A 246 -18.93 47.14 -0.40
CA GLU A 246 -18.45 47.91 0.75
C GLU A 246 -17.36 48.91 0.37
N ILE A 247 -16.53 48.60 -0.64
CA ILE A 247 -15.51 49.54 -1.13
C ILE A 247 -16.19 50.70 -1.85
N VAL A 248 -17.21 50.41 -2.65
CA VAL A 248 -18.01 51.43 -3.36
C VAL A 248 -18.76 52.32 -2.37
N ASP A 249 -19.38 51.72 -1.35
CA ASP A 249 -20.11 52.45 -0.30
C ASP A 249 -19.16 53.34 0.52
N LEU A 250 -17.94 52.85 0.81
CA LEU A 250 -16.90 53.63 1.48
C LEU A 250 -16.41 54.79 0.61
N ALA A 251 -16.16 54.56 -0.69
CA ALA A 251 -15.78 55.60 -1.65
C ALA A 251 -16.84 56.70 -1.72
N ALA A 252 -18.11 56.33 -1.84
CA ALA A 252 -19.23 57.27 -1.87
C ALA A 252 -19.35 58.08 -0.57
N THR A 253 -19.04 57.47 0.57
CA THR A 253 -19.04 58.16 1.87
C THR A 253 -17.87 59.14 2.00
N LEU A 254 -16.68 58.76 1.56
CA LEU A 254 -15.52 59.65 1.50
C LEU A 254 -15.75 60.83 0.55
N GLU A 255 -16.41 60.62 -0.59
CA GLU A 255 -16.76 61.71 -1.51
C GLU A 255 -17.72 62.73 -0.87
N ARG A 256 -18.74 62.24 -0.15
CA ARG A 256 -19.66 63.13 0.60
C ARG A 256 -18.91 63.97 1.65
N LEU A 257 -17.97 63.36 2.37
CA LEU A 257 -17.14 64.07 3.36
C LEU A 257 -16.25 65.13 2.69
N ARG A 258 -15.64 64.80 1.55
CA ARG A 258 -14.82 65.73 0.77
C ARG A 258 -15.59 66.98 0.35
N ILE A 259 -16.78 66.79 -0.20
CA ILE A 259 -17.66 67.88 -0.66
C ILE A 259 -18.03 68.78 0.53
N ALA A 260 -18.41 68.20 1.67
CA ALA A 260 -18.75 68.95 2.87
C ALA A 260 -17.58 69.79 3.41
N GLN A 261 -16.37 69.20 3.50
CA GLN A 261 -15.16 69.92 3.94
C GLN A 261 -14.79 71.05 2.98
N ARG A 262 -14.92 70.84 1.67
CA ARG A 262 -14.64 71.86 0.66
C ARG A 262 -15.59 73.05 0.81
N GLY A 263 -16.88 72.79 1.02
CA GLY A 263 -17.88 73.82 1.26
C GLY A 263 -17.61 74.64 2.53
N LEU A 264 -17.18 73.98 3.61
CA LEU A 264 -16.78 74.66 4.85
C LEU A 264 -15.55 75.56 4.66
N LEU A 265 -14.50 75.06 4.00
CA LEU A 265 -13.29 75.85 3.73
C LEU A 265 -13.56 77.05 2.81
N GLN A 266 -14.46 76.92 1.84
CA GLN A 266 -14.88 78.04 0.99
C GLN A 266 -15.58 79.13 1.80
N ARG A 267 -16.48 78.76 2.73
CA ARG A 267 -17.16 79.70 3.62
C ARG A 267 -16.23 80.41 4.61
N LEU A 268 -15.14 79.77 5.00
CA LEU A 268 -14.13 80.40 5.88
C LEU A 268 -13.20 81.36 5.15
N ARG A 269 -13.10 81.26 3.81
CA ARG A 269 -12.27 82.14 2.98
C ARG A 269 -13.01 83.34 2.40
N SER A 270 -14.35 83.30 2.38
CA SER A 270 -15.24 84.41 1.99
C SER A 270 -15.56 85.29 3.18
#